data_AF-A0A7C3B340-F1
#
_entry.id   AF-A0A7C3B340-F1
#
_cell.length_a   1.000
_cell.length_b   1.000
_cell.length_c   1.000
_cell.angle_alpha   90.00
_cell.angle_beta   90.00
_cell.angle_gamma   90.00
#
_symmetry.space_group_name_H-M   'P 1'
#
loop_
_entity.id
_entity.type
_entity.pdbx_description
1 polymer ?
#
loop_
_entity_poly.entity_id
_entity_poly.type
_entity_poly.pdbx_seq_one_letter_code
_entity_poly.pdbx_strand_id
1 'polypeptide(L)'
;MRKLTAGMLVAVVAIACFMAGDALNERLVEPEIVEAPTAVEVAKWQEPETKIIYLPAKPIIEQVEVPVAVPIELREFETTEELEGWLAENHIDEAIMLYASGKEFDCDDYTRRLIRDAKTDGYQLWFQVLPPDYRRPDTGERLTKNDEAHALCSAIIGNRLFFIEPQTDDYWFVAEVD
;
A
#
# COMPACT_ATOMS: atom_id res chain seq x y z
N MET A 1 47.73 -4.28 51.31
CA MET A 1 47.21 -4.53 49.94
C MET A 1 45.71 -4.29 49.93
N ARG A 2 45.24 -3.18 49.34
CA ARG A 2 43.81 -2.85 49.23
C ARG A 2 43.25 -3.52 47.96
N LYS A 3 42.19 -4.32 48.11
CA LYS A 3 41.51 -4.99 46.99
C LYS A 3 40.67 -3.95 46.23
N LEU A 4 40.90 -3.84 44.92
CA LEU A 4 40.08 -3.05 44.00
C LEU A 4 38.68 -3.67 43.92
N THR A 5 37.65 -2.87 44.17
CA THR A 5 36.25 -3.32 44.06
C THR A 5 35.82 -3.31 42.59
N ALA A 6 34.86 -4.18 42.23
CA ALA A 6 34.43 -4.39 40.85
C ALA A 6 33.99 -3.11 40.10
N GLY A 7 33.48 -2.10 40.82
CA GLY A 7 33.13 -0.80 40.23
C GLY A 7 34.32 -0.01 39.68
N MET A 8 35.51 -0.18 40.27
CA MET A 8 36.71 0.52 39.80
C MET A 8 37.28 -0.12 38.51
N LEU A 9 37.02 -1.41 38.27
CA LEU A 9 37.45 -2.08 37.04
C LEU A 9 36.63 -1.61 35.82
N VAL A 10 35.33 -1.38 36.01
CA VAL A 10 34.43 -0.89 34.95
C VAL A 10 34.79 0.55 34.53
N ALA A 11 35.13 1.42 35.50
CA ALA A 11 35.54 2.79 35.21
C ALA A 11 36.85 2.85 34.40
N VAL A 12 37.82 1.96 34.69
CA VAL A 12 39.09 1.90 33.96
C VAL A 12 38.89 1.46 32.51
N VAL A 13 38.00 0.49 32.24
CA VAL A 13 37.69 0.03 30.88
C VAL A 13 36.98 1.13 30.08
N ALA A 14 36.03 1.85 30.67
CA ALA A 14 35.32 2.93 29.98
C ALA A 14 36.25 4.09 29.58
N ILE A 15 37.22 4.45 30.44
CA ILE A 15 38.21 5.49 30.13
C ILE A 15 39.16 5.04 29.01
N ALA A 16 39.56 3.76 29.00
CA ALA A 16 40.41 3.22 27.93
C ALA A 16 39.70 3.22 26.55
N CYS A 17 38.39 2.96 26.50
CA CYS A 17 37.63 3.03 25.26
C CYS A 17 37.46 4.45 24.71
N PHE A 18 37.35 5.47 25.58
CA PHE A 18 37.24 6.87 25.14
C PHE A 18 38.56 7.39 24.53
N MET A 19 39.71 7.01 25.08
CA MET A 19 41.04 7.42 24.58
C MET A 19 41.39 6.80 23.22
N ALA A 20 40.81 5.64 22.86
CA ALA A 20 41.01 5.02 21.56
C ALA A 20 40.22 5.71 20.42
N GLY A 21 39.16 6.46 20.76
CA GLY A 21 38.34 7.20 19.80
C GLY A 21 39.03 8.44 19.24
N ASP A 22 39.77 9.19 20.08
CA ASP A 22 40.49 10.40 19.65
C ASP A 22 41.71 10.07 18.76
N ALA A 23 42.31 8.90 18.91
CA ALA A 23 43.46 8.47 18.11
C ALA A 23 43.13 8.18 16.63
N LEU A 24 41.85 8.13 16.24
CA LEU A 24 41.40 7.88 14.87
C LEU A 24 40.98 9.15 14.10
N ASN A 25 40.97 10.33 14.74
CA ASN A 25 40.48 11.57 14.13
C ASN A 25 41.58 12.55 13.67
N GLU A 26 42.85 12.25 13.90
CA GLU A 26 43.97 13.11 13.46
C GLU A 26 44.63 12.57 12.19
N ARG A 27 44.02 12.84 11.04
CA ARG A 27 44.72 12.83 9.74
C ARG A 27 43.97 13.62 8.67
N LEU A 28 43.66 14.87 8.96
CA LEU A 28 43.44 15.88 7.93
C LEU A 28 44.72 16.69 7.81
N VAL A 29 45.59 16.25 6.90
CA VAL A 29 46.76 17.03 6.47
C VAL A 29 46.22 18.12 5.54
N GLU A 30 46.25 19.37 6.01
CA GLU A 30 45.96 20.51 5.16
C GLU A 30 47.04 20.62 4.07
N PRO A 31 46.69 20.71 2.78
CA PRO A 31 47.69 20.85 1.73
C PRO A 31 48.32 22.25 1.78
N GLU A 32 49.64 22.25 1.89
CA GLU A 32 50.51 23.43 1.84
C GLU A 32 50.45 24.08 0.45
N ILE A 33 50.05 25.35 0.39
CA ILE A 33 50.02 26.14 -0.84
C ILE A 33 51.44 26.64 -1.12
N VAL A 34 52.08 26.06 -2.14
CA VAL A 34 53.35 26.56 -2.69
C VAL A 34 53.04 27.38 -3.94
N GLU A 35 53.25 28.70 -3.87
CA GLU A 35 53.31 29.54 -5.06
C GLU A 35 54.72 29.46 -5.69
N ALA A 36 54.77 29.28 -7.01
CA ALA A 36 56.00 29.37 -7.79
C ALA A 36 55.71 29.97 -9.19
N PRO A 37 56.71 30.58 -9.84
CA PRO A 37 56.58 31.92 -10.42
C PRO A 37 56.23 31.98 -11.91
N THR A 38 55.88 33.20 -12.30
CA THR A 38 55.58 33.71 -13.64
C THR A 38 56.62 33.40 -14.74
N ALA A 39 56.08 33.21 -15.95
CA ALA A 39 56.64 33.36 -17.30
C ALA A 39 57.48 32.22 -17.90
N VAL A 40 56.89 31.51 -18.87
CA VAL A 40 57.56 31.03 -20.09
C VAL A 40 56.56 31.13 -21.27
N GLU A 41 56.87 31.94 -22.28
CA GLU A 41 56.21 31.88 -23.59
C GLU A 41 56.61 30.57 -24.28
N VAL A 42 55.63 29.74 -24.70
CA VAL A 42 55.91 28.64 -25.62
C VAL A 42 54.80 28.52 -26.66
N ALA A 43 55.17 28.88 -27.89
CA ALA A 43 54.68 28.48 -29.21
C ALA A 43 53.18 28.17 -29.42
N LYS A 44 52.57 28.89 -30.38
CA LYS A 44 51.25 28.59 -30.95
C LYS A 44 51.19 27.17 -31.49
N TRP A 45 50.29 26.37 -30.95
CA TRP A 45 49.82 25.13 -31.57
C TRP A 45 48.62 25.46 -32.48
N GLN A 46 48.68 25.09 -33.76
CA GLN A 46 47.51 25.09 -34.63
C GLN A 46 46.68 23.85 -34.31
N GLU A 47 45.45 24.06 -33.87
CA GLU A 47 44.50 22.97 -33.67
C GLU A 47 44.12 22.32 -35.02
N PRO A 48 44.12 20.99 -35.14
CA PRO A 48 43.62 20.33 -36.34
C PRO A 48 42.12 20.57 -36.46
N GLU A 49 41.65 20.96 -37.65
CA GLU A 49 40.22 21.11 -37.94
C GLU A 49 39.51 19.77 -37.74
N THR A 50 38.83 19.63 -36.61
CA THR A 50 38.06 18.44 -36.29
C THR A 50 36.75 18.50 -37.04
N LYS A 51 36.64 17.76 -38.15
CA LYS A 51 35.40 17.66 -38.91
C LYS A 51 34.48 16.63 -38.23
N ILE A 52 33.58 17.11 -37.38
CA ILE A 52 32.56 16.28 -36.73
C ILE A 52 31.53 15.85 -37.78
N ILE A 53 31.48 14.55 -38.09
CA ILE A 53 30.43 13.97 -38.93
C ILE A 53 29.30 13.52 -38.02
N TYR A 54 28.18 14.26 -38.01
CA TYR A 54 26.95 13.82 -37.36
C TYR A 54 26.27 12.73 -38.20
N LEU A 55 26.28 11.49 -37.70
CA LEU A 55 25.41 10.43 -38.22
C LEU A 55 24.07 10.50 -37.47
N PRO A 56 22.92 10.69 -38.14
CA PRO A 56 21.62 10.67 -37.45
C PRO A 56 21.36 9.25 -36.93
N ALA A 57 21.23 9.11 -35.61
CA ALA A 57 20.79 7.87 -34.99
C ALA A 57 19.39 7.50 -35.53
N LYS A 58 19.22 6.27 -36.02
CA LYS A 58 17.92 5.77 -36.46
C LYS A 58 16.95 5.80 -35.26
N PRO A 59 15.73 6.35 -35.39
CA PRO A 59 14.75 6.29 -34.33
C PRO A 59 14.32 4.83 -34.12
N ILE A 60 14.52 4.32 -32.91
CA ILE A 60 13.92 3.07 -32.46
C ILE A 60 12.48 3.42 -32.11
N ILE A 61 11.52 2.92 -32.89
CA ILE A 61 10.10 3.05 -32.59
C ILE A 61 9.74 1.90 -31.65
N GLU A 62 9.77 2.18 -30.35
CA GLU A 62 9.27 1.26 -29.33
C GLU A 62 7.75 1.40 -29.26
N GLN A 63 7.03 0.35 -29.64
CA GLN A 63 5.58 0.31 -29.46
C GLN A 63 5.30 0.00 -28.00
N VAL A 64 5.01 1.05 -27.22
CA VAL A 64 4.56 0.91 -25.84
C VAL A 64 3.06 0.66 -25.87
N GLU A 65 2.63 -0.52 -25.45
CA GLU A 65 1.21 -0.80 -25.19
C GLU A 65 0.79 0.03 -23.98
N VAL A 66 0.04 1.11 -24.23
CA VAL A 66 -0.52 1.94 -23.16
C VAL A 66 -1.88 1.35 -22.79
N PRO A 67 -2.10 0.88 -21.54
CA PRO A 67 -3.41 0.42 -21.12
C PRO A 67 -4.40 1.59 -21.17
N VAL A 68 -5.42 1.46 -22.01
CA VAL A 68 -6.51 2.44 -22.10
C VAL A 68 -7.57 2.06 -21.09
N ALA A 69 -7.84 2.94 -20.12
CA ALA A 69 -8.94 2.77 -19.18
C ALA A 69 -10.28 2.93 -19.93
N VAL A 70 -10.99 1.82 -20.15
CA VAL A 70 -12.35 1.84 -20.67
C VAL A 70 -13.30 2.03 -19.48
N PRO A 71 -14.18 3.05 -19.49
CA PRO A 71 -15.21 3.17 -18.46
C PRO A 71 -16.10 1.92 -18.47
N ILE A 72 -16.14 1.19 -17.37
CA ILE A 72 -17.06 0.07 -17.16
C ILE A 72 -18.36 0.67 -16.65
N GLU A 73 -19.47 0.45 -17.35
CA GLU A 73 -20.81 0.73 -16.82
C GLU A 73 -21.14 -0.35 -15.78
N LEU A 74 -21.40 0.06 -14.54
CA LEU A 74 -21.79 -0.86 -13.48
C LEU A 74 -23.23 -1.29 -13.71
N ARG A 75 -23.51 -2.58 -13.50
CA ARG A 75 -24.86 -3.14 -13.58
C ARG A 75 -25.27 -3.83 -12.29
N GLU A 76 -26.57 -4.00 -12.13
CA GLU A 76 -27.16 -4.83 -11.08
C GLU A 76 -27.04 -6.33 -11.42
N PHE A 77 -27.24 -7.16 -10.41
CA PHE A 77 -27.42 -8.60 -10.61
C PHE A 77 -28.80 -8.86 -11.21
N GLU A 78 -28.89 -9.76 -12.17
CA GLU A 78 -30.15 -10.12 -12.84
C GLU A 78 -30.96 -11.11 -11.99
N THR A 79 -30.29 -12.01 -11.27
CA THR A 79 -30.93 -13.01 -10.42
C THR A 79 -30.16 -13.26 -9.13
N THR A 80 -30.83 -13.88 -8.14
CA THR A 80 -30.19 -14.28 -6.88
C THR A 80 -29.14 -15.37 -7.10
N GLU A 81 -29.31 -16.24 -8.08
CA GLU A 81 -28.32 -17.27 -8.44
C GLU A 81 -27.02 -16.66 -8.99
N GLU A 82 -27.13 -15.54 -9.72
CA GLU A 82 -25.95 -14.79 -10.17
C GLU A 82 -25.19 -14.18 -8.98
N LEU A 83 -25.93 -13.57 -8.03
CA LEU A 83 -25.34 -13.04 -6.80
C LEU A 83 -24.65 -14.15 -5.99
N GLU A 84 -25.32 -15.29 -5.78
CA GLU A 84 -24.77 -16.44 -5.08
C GLU A 84 -23.49 -16.97 -5.73
N GLY A 85 -23.50 -17.12 -7.06
CA GLY A 85 -22.33 -17.55 -7.81
C GLY A 85 -21.16 -16.57 -7.65
N TRP A 86 -21.44 -15.27 -7.73
CA TRP A 86 -20.40 -14.25 -7.59
C TRP A 86 -19.83 -14.20 -6.16
N LEU A 87 -20.67 -14.29 -5.12
CA LEU A 87 -20.22 -14.31 -3.73
C LEU A 87 -19.33 -15.53 -3.44
N ALA A 88 -19.72 -16.71 -3.93
CA ALA A 88 -18.96 -17.95 -3.74
C ALA A 88 -17.55 -17.91 -4.37
N GLU A 89 -17.34 -17.08 -5.39
CA GLU A 89 -16.04 -16.88 -6.04
C GLU A 89 -15.18 -15.79 -5.37
N ASN A 90 -15.80 -14.89 -4.60
CA ASN A 90 -15.16 -13.65 -4.15
C ASN A 90 -14.23 -13.85 -2.93
N HIS A 91 -14.37 -14.94 -2.15
CA HIS A 91 -13.48 -15.38 -1.06
C HIS A 91 -12.92 -14.24 -0.17
N ILE A 92 -13.71 -13.20 0.11
CA ILE A 92 -13.26 -12.03 0.89
C ILE A 92 -13.01 -12.41 2.35
N ASP A 93 -13.86 -13.29 2.86
CA ASP A 93 -13.76 -13.93 4.16
C ASP A 93 -12.40 -14.64 4.34
N GLU A 94 -11.93 -15.35 3.32
CA GLU A 94 -10.63 -16.02 3.31
C GLU A 94 -9.47 -15.05 3.08
N ALA A 95 -9.63 -14.08 2.17
CA ALA A 95 -8.57 -13.15 1.80
C ALA A 95 -8.16 -12.23 2.95
N ILE A 96 -9.12 -11.76 3.76
CA ILE A 96 -8.84 -10.84 4.88
C ILE A 96 -8.06 -11.55 5.99
N MET A 97 -8.28 -12.85 6.21
CA MET A 97 -7.53 -13.64 7.19
C MET A 97 -6.02 -13.69 6.90
N LEU A 98 -5.60 -13.61 5.63
CA LEU A 98 -4.18 -13.61 5.24
C LEU A 98 -3.50 -12.23 5.33
N TYR A 99 -4.24 -11.14 5.14
CA TYR A 99 -3.69 -9.77 5.12
C TYR A 99 -3.78 -9.03 6.46
N ALA A 100 -4.44 -9.62 7.46
CA ALA A 100 -4.49 -9.11 8.82
C ALA A 100 -3.13 -9.29 9.56
N SER A 101 -2.10 -8.57 9.11
CA SER A 101 -0.83 -8.43 9.82
C SER A 101 -1.02 -7.54 11.06
N GLY A 102 -1.78 -8.03 12.05
CA GLY A 102 -1.99 -7.38 13.34
C GLY A 102 -2.98 -6.20 13.36
N LYS A 103 -3.76 -5.98 12.30
CA LYS A 103 -4.89 -5.03 12.29
C LYS A 103 -6.19 -5.81 12.42
N GLU A 104 -7.04 -5.43 13.37
CA GLU A 104 -8.42 -5.94 13.45
C GLU A 104 -9.19 -5.44 12.22
N PHE A 105 -9.72 -6.38 11.44
CA PHE A 105 -10.68 -6.10 10.38
C PHE A 105 -12.08 -6.19 10.97
N ASP A 106 -12.86 -5.13 10.83
CA ASP A 106 -14.23 -5.01 11.26
C ASP A 106 -15.20 -4.88 10.08
N CYS A 107 -16.49 -4.80 10.37
CA CYS A 107 -17.55 -4.91 9.37
C CYS A 107 -17.44 -3.89 8.21
N ASP A 108 -16.92 -2.68 8.44
CA ASP A 108 -16.82 -1.66 7.40
C ASP A 108 -15.67 -1.94 6.42
N ASP A 109 -14.56 -2.51 6.89
CA ASP A 109 -13.44 -2.95 6.05
C ASP A 109 -13.87 -4.08 5.09
N TYR A 110 -14.60 -5.08 5.60
CA TYR A 110 -15.20 -6.14 4.77
C TYR A 110 -16.17 -5.57 3.73
N THR A 111 -17.07 -4.68 4.15
CA THR A 111 -18.06 -4.05 3.27
C THR A 111 -17.40 -3.24 2.15
N ARG A 112 -16.38 -2.43 2.48
CA ARG A 112 -15.62 -1.66 1.48
C ARG A 112 -14.92 -2.57 0.48
N ARG A 113 -14.38 -3.69 0.95
CA ARG A 113 -13.70 -4.67 0.12
C ARG A 113 -14.67 -5.30 -0.89
N LEU A 114 -15.84 -5.77 -0.42
CA LEU A 114 -16.86 -6.37 -1.28
C LEU A 114 -17.36 -5.40 -2.36
N ILE A 115 -17.61 -4.13 -1.99
CA ILE A 115 -18.01 -3.10 -2.97
C ILE A 115 -16.92 -2.85 -4.01
N ARG A 116 -15.66 -2.84 -3.60
CA ARG A 116 -14.54 -2.58 -4.51
C ARG A 116 -14.37 -3.73 -5.49
N ASP A 117 -14.48 -4.96 -5.01
CA ASP A 117 -14.32 -6.15 -5.85
C ASP A 117 -15.53 -6.26 -6.79
N ALA A 118 -16.76 -6.00 -6.32
CA ALA A 118 -17.95 -5.86 -7.18
C ALA A 118 -17.75 -4.85 -8.31
N LYS A 119 -17.24 -3.65 -8.00
CA LYS A 119 -16.96 -2.62 -9.02
C LYS A 119 -15.90 -3.05 -10.03
N THR A 120 -14.92 -3.83 -9.60
CA THR A 120 -13.87 -4.36 -10.48
C THR A 120 -14.48 -5.35 -11.48
N ASP A 121 -15.46 -6.12 -11.03
CA ASP A 121 -16.18 -7.13 -11.83
C ASP A 121 -17.37 -6.55 -12.61
N GLY A 122 -17.64 -5.24 -12.49
CA GLY A 122 -18.71 -4.54 -13.20
C GLY A 122 -20.07 -4.56 -12.51
N TYR A 123 -20.13 -4.98 -11.24
CA TYR A 123 -21.34 -5.00 -10.43
C TYR A 123 -21.51 -3.75 -9.57
N GLN A 124 -22.76 -3.39 -9.34
CA GLN A 124 -23.17 -2.33 -8.44
C GLN A 124 -23.66 -2.89 -7.11
N LEU A 125 -22.97 -2.50 -6.03
CA LEU A 125 -23.38 -2.71 -4.65
C LEU A 125 -23.36 -1.37 -3.90
N TRP A 126 -24.20 -1.25 -2.88
CA TRP A 126 -24.25 -0.07 -2.02
C TRP A 126 -23.90 -0.41 -0.57
N PHE A 127 -23.16 0.51 0.05
CA PHE A 127 -22.83 0.44 1.47
C PHE A 127 -24.07 0.76 2.31
N GLN A 128 -24.35 -0.06 3.32
CA GLN A 128 -25.42 0.16 4.28
C GLN A 128 -24.89 0.13 5.71
N VAL A 129 -25.51 0.93 6.57
CA VAL A 129 -25.26 0.91 8.02
C VAL A 129 -26.57 0.55 8.70
N LEU A 130 -26.55 -0.53 9.46
CA LEU A 130 -27.68 -0.98 10.25
C LEU A 130 -27.58 -0.48 11.68
N PRO A 131 -28.70 -0.07 12.28
CA PRO A 131 -28.73 0.29 13.68
C PRO A 131 -28.48 -0.95 14.55
N PRO A 132 -28.01 -0.76 15.79
CA PRO A 132 -27.74 -1.86 16.70
C PRO A 132 -28.94 -2.80 16.93
N ASP A 133 -30.16 -2.33 16.89
CA ASP A 133 -31.36 -3.12 17.15
C ASP A 133 -31.96 -3.80 15.91
N TYR A 134 -31.29 -3.70 14.74
CA TYR A 134 -31.75 -4.36 13.52
C TYR A 134 -31.87 -5.87 13.71
N ARG A 135 -32.95 -6.43 13.16
CA ARG A 135 -33.21 -7.87 13.10
C ARG A 135 -33.48 -8.29 11.67
N ARG A 136 -32.84 -9.38 11.27
CA ARG A 136 -33.08 -10.04 9.99
C ARG A 136 -34.58 -10.38 9.84
N PRO A 137 -35.24 -10.00 8.73
CA PRO A 137 -36.67 -10.29 8.52
C PRO A 137 -37.00 -11.78 8.44
N ASP A 138 -36.08 -12.60 7.94
CA ASP A 138 -36.24 -14.03 7.69
C ASP A 138 -36.02 -14.89 8.96
N THR A 139 -35.01 -14.56 9.77
CA THR A 139 -34.64 -15.35 10.95
C THR A 139 -34.95 -14.68 12.30
N GLY A 140 -35.16 -13.36 12.31
CA GLY A 140 -35.25 -12.56 13.54
C GLY A 140 -33.92 -12.38 14.28
N GLU A 141 -32.83 -12.88 13.71
CA GLU A 141 -31.48 -12.78 14.27
C GLU A 141 -30.99 -11.33 14.29
N ARG A 142 -30.27 -11.00 15.36
CA ARG A 142 -29.57 -9.71 15.49
C ARG A 142 -28.15 -9.88 14.97
N LEU A 143 -27.77 -9.09 13.98
CA LEU A 143 -26.43 -9.13 13.36
C LEU A 143 -25.38 -8.42 14.20
N THR A 144 -25.79 -7.42 14.98
CA THR A 144 -24.87 -6.60 15.77
C THR A 144 -24.56 -7.28 17.11
N LYS A 145 -23.28 -7.26 17.49
CA LYS A 145 -22.84 -7.62 18.84
C LYS A 145 -22.62 -6.32 19.62
N ASN A 146 -22.90 -6.33 20.93
CA ASN A 146 -22.55 -5.24 21.86
C ASN A 146 -23.18 -3.86 21.60
N ASP A 147 -24.38 -3.79 21.02
CA ASP A 147 -25.08 -2.51 20.78
C ASP A 147 -24.35 -1.53 19.83
N GLU A 148 -23.48 -2.06 18.97
CA GLU A 148 -22.80 -1.29 17.92
C GLU A 148 -23.58 -1.32 16.60
N ALA A 149 -23.37 -0.30 15.76
CA ALA A 149 -23.90 -0.30 14.40
C ALA A 149 -23.11 -1.30 13.54
N HIS A 150 -23.74 -1.88 12.53
CA HIS A 150 -23.11 -2.89 11.67
C HIS A 150 -23.14 -2.44 10.22
N ALA A 151 -22.00 -2.57 9.52
CA ALA A 151 -21.88 -2.24 8.12
C ALA A 151 -22.04 -3.49 7.25
N LEU A 152 -22.80 -3.36 6.16
CA LEU A 152 -22.98 -4.44 5.19
C LEU A 152 -23.25 -3.90 3.78
N CYS A 153 -23.39 -4.79 2.81
CA CYS A 153 -23.70 -4.44 1.42
C CYS A 153 -25.19 -4.62 1.11
N SER A 154 -25.66 -3.88 0.10
CA SER A 154 -26.98 -4.12 -0.49
C SER A 154 -26.90 -4.24 -2.00
N ALA A 155 -27.82 -5.01 -2.56
CA ALA A 155 -28.03 -5.20 -3.98
C ALA A 155 -29.51 -5.03 -4.32
N ILE A 156 -29.79 -4.51 -5.51
CA ILE A 156 -31.13 -4.53 -6.10
C ILE A 156 -31.09 -5.60 -7.18
N ILE A 157 -32.09 -6.48 -7.18
CA ILE A 157 -32.26 -7.55 -8.17
C ILE A 157 -33.71 -7.46 -8.65
N GLY A 158 -33.91 -6.96 -9.86
CA GLY A 158 -35.24 -6.59 -10.34
C GLY A 158 -35.82 -5.44 -9.51
N ASN A 159 -36.90 -5.70 -8.78
CA ASN A 159 -37.53 -4.74 -7.87
C ASN A 159 -37.30 -5.08 -6.39
N ARG A 160 -36.32 -5.92 -6.07
CA ARG A 160 -36.09 -6.41 -4.71
C ARG A 160 -34.76 -5.94 -4.15
N LEU A 161 -34.82 -5.39 -2.95
CA LEU A 161 -33.65 -5.05 -2.14
C LEU A 161 -33.21 -6.25 -1.31
N PHE A 162 -31.94 -6.61 -1.45
CA PHE A 162 -31.27 -7.61 -0.64
C PHE A 162 -30.15 -6.95 0.17
N PHE A 163 -29.96 -7.43 1.40
CA PHE A 163 -28.76 -7.18 2.18
C PHE A 163 -27.84 -8.38 2.09
N ILE A 164 -26.53 -8.11 2.13
CA ILE A 164 -25.45 -9.08 1.98
C ILE A 164 -24.49 -8.87 3.14
N GLU A 165 -24.27 -9.91 3.96
CA GLU A 165 -23.30 -9.97 5.05
C GLU A 165 -21.92 -10.34 4.52
N PRO A 166 -21.00 -9.37 4.35
CA PRO A 166 -19.73 -9.61 3.64
C PRO A 166 -18.76 -10.51 4.41
N GLN A 167 -19.01 -10.78 5.71
CA GLN A 167 -18.17 -11.67 6.51
C GLN A 167 -18.55 -13.16 6.37
N THR A 168 -19.73 -13.45 5.84
CA THR A 168 -20.27 -14.83 5.78
C THR A 168 -20.84 -15.20 4.42
N ASP A 169 -20.88 -14.24 3.48
CA ASP A 169 -21.54 -14.34 2.18
C ASP A 169 -23.05 -14.66 2.23
N ASP A 170 -23.65 -14.60 3.43
CA ASP A 170 -25.10 -14.65 3.58
C ASP A 170 -25.76 -13.43 2.94
N TYR A 171 -26.96 -13.62 2.40
CA TYR A 171 -27.80 -12.53 1.94
C TYR A 171 -29.27 -12.82 2.23
N TRP A 172 -30.07 -11.76 2.37
CA TRP A 172 -31.51 -11.89 2.65
C TRP A 172 -32.32 -10.77 2.04
N PHE A 173 -33.57 -11.09 1.72
CA PHE A 173 -34.56 -10.15 1.23
C PHE A 173 -34.97 -9.16 2.32
N VAL A 174 -35.08 -7.88 1.94
CA VAL A 174 -35.46 -6.78 2.86
C VAL A 174 -36.78 -6.15 2.47
N ALA A 175 -36.91 -5.73 1.21
CA ALA A 175 -38.08 -4.99 0.74
C ALA A 175 -38.19 -5.05 -0.78
N GLU A 176 -39.40 -4.79 -1.28
CA GLU A 176 -39.61 -4.40 -2.68
C GLU A 176 -39.33 -2.89 -2.80
N VAL A 177 -38.73 -2.46 -3.91
CA VAL A 177 -38.42 -1.07 -4.27
C VAL A 177 -39.32 -0.63 -5.42
N ASP A 178 -40.49 -0.10 -5.06
CA ASP A 178 -41.54 0.37 -5.98
C ASP A 178 -41.40 1.86 -6.32
#